data_AF-A0A370CI08-F1
#
_entry.id   AF-A0A370CI08-F1
#
_cell.length_a   1.000
_cell.length_b   1.000
_cell.length_c   1.000
_cell.angle_alpha   90.00
_cell.angle_beta   90.00
_cell.angle_gamma   90.00
#
_symmetry.space_group_name_H-M   'P 1'
#
loop_
_entity.id
_entity.type
_entity.pdbx_description
1 polymer ?
#
loop_
_entity_poly.entity_id
_entity_poly.type
_entity_poly.pdbx_seq_one_letter_code
_entity_poly.pdbx_strand_id
1 'polypeptide(L)'
;MSIFKLQANLVEKIRGFGHNFHPVLKKPLEQLNLATKSARYSLPKVLSIDDNKVCQKINLTHLEKLGCLVELVDTAREALEKLVSPYKIIFLDVNLPDCSSDVLINLIRNDESNINKGTPIIVTSSWLNESLKKNYLNIGVNEVYVKPIIELDFKKILQTYGVIV
;
A
#
# COMPACT_ATOMS: atom_id res chain seq x y z
N MET A 1 9.82 -12.97 -22.22
CA MET A 1 10.84 -12.57 -21.23
C MET A 1 10.53 -11.15 -20.80
N SER A 2 10.17 -10.90 -19.53
CA SER A 2 9.73 -9.57 -19.07
C SER A 2 10.85 -8.53 -19.28
N ILE A 3 10.49 -7.32 -19.71
CA ILE A 3 11.40 -6.18 -19.97
C ILE A 3 12.29 -5.92 -18.76
N PHE A 4 11.77 -6.12 -17.54
CA PHE A 4 12.51 -5.99 -16.29
C PHE A 4 13.64 -7.02 -16.11
N LYS A 5 13.44 -8.27 -16.57
CA LYS A 5 14.50 -9.31 -16.53
C LYS A 5 15.61 -9.03 -17.54
N LEU A 6 15.28 -8.45 -18.69
CA LEU A 6 16.26 -8.04 -19.71
C LEU A 6 17.15 -6.89 -19.21
N GLN A 7 16.55 -5.88 -18.55
CA GLN A 7 17.28 -4.73 -18.03
C GLN A 7 18.23 -5.09 -16.89
N ALA A 8 17.79 -5.91 -15.92
CA ALA A 8 18.64 -6.34 -14.81
C ALA A 8 19.85 -7.17 -15.27
N ASN A 9 19.64 -8.05 -16.26
CA ASN A 9 20.69 -8.93 -16.79
C ASN A 9 21.74 -8.15 -17.60
N LEU A 10 21.33 -7.08 -18.29
CA LEU A 10 22.26 -6.19 -19.00
C LEU A 10 23.19 -5.45 -18.03
N VAL A 11 22.66 -4.93 -16.91
CA VAL A 11 23.42 -4.16 -15.92
C VAL A 11 24.48 -5.03 -15.24
N GLU A 12 24.14 -6.25 -14.82
CA GLU A 12 25.11 -7.18 -14.23
C GLU A 12 26.21 -7.58 -15.22
N LYS A 13 25.85 -7.78 -16.49
CA LYS A 13 26.81 -8.11 -17.56
C LYS A 13 27.80 -6.96 -17.83
N ILE A 14 27.36 -5.72 -17.65
CA ILE A 14 28.19 -4.51 -17.83
C ILE A 14 29.14 -4.30 -16.64
N ARG A 15 28.73 -4.62 -15.41
CA ARG A 15 29.61 -4.52 -14.22
C ARG A 15 30.86 -5.40 -14.32
N GLY A 16 30.79 -6.51 -15.06
CA GLY A 16 31.92 -7.41 -15.32
C GLY A 16 33.00 -6.85 -16.26
N PHE A 17 32.77 -5.72 -16.95
CA PHE A 17 33.67 -5.22 -18.01
C PHE A 17 34.75 -4.22 -17.55
N GLY A 18 34.86 -3.88 -16.27
CA GLY A 18 35.91 -3.00 -15.75
C GLY A 18 35.77 -1.52 -16.14
N HIS A 19 36.61 -0.66 -15.54
CA HIS A 19 36.38 0.80 -15.40
C HIS A 19 36.58 1.68 -16.66
N ASN A 20 36.78 1.12 -17.85
CA ASN A 20 37.12 1.89 -19.07
C ASN A 20 35.96 1.98 -20.07
N PHE A 21 34.83 2.56 -19.64
CA PHE A 21 33.75 2.87 -20.57
C PHE A 21 34.07 4.11 -21.41
N HIS A 22 33.88 3.99 -22.73
CA HIS A 22 33.94 5.11 -23.65
C HIS A 22 32.97 6.23 -23.20
N PRO A 23 33.33 7.53 -23.30
CA PRO A 23 32.53 8.64 -22.77
C PRO A 23 31.07 8.67 -23.23
N VAL A 24 30.82 8.22 -24.46
CA VAL A 24 29.45 8.11 -25.04
C VAL A 24 28.57 7.11 -24.29
N LEU A 25 29.16 6.06 -23.71
CA LEU A 25 28.44 5.04 -22.93
C LEU A 25 28.27 5.44 -21.46
N LYS A 26 29.05 6.40 -20.93
CA LYS A 26 28.90 6.85 -19.54
C LYS A 26 27.53 7.47 -19.26
N LYS A 27 27.00 8.31 -20.14
CA LYS A 27 25.68 8.95 -19.97
C LYS A 27 24.52 7.93 -19.95
N PRO A 28 24.41 6.99 -20.90
CA PRO A 28 23.43 5.90 -20.84
C PRO A 28 23.59 5.01 -19.60
N LEU A 29 24.83 4.75 -19.15
CA LEU A 29 25.08 3.94 -17.95
C LEU A 29 24.71 4.66 -16.66
N GLU A 30 24.94 5.97 -16.57
CA GLU A 30 24.47 6.80 -15.46
C GLU A 30 22.94 6.86 -15.42
N GLN A 31 22.27 7.05 -16.56
CA GLN A 31 20.80 6.98 -16.66
C GLN A 31 20.26 5.58 -16.30
N LEU A 32 20.93 4.52 -16.72
CA LEU A 32 20.56 3.15 -16.38
C LEU A 32 20.81 2.85 -14.88
N ASN A 33 21.87 3.40 -14.30
CA ASN A 33 22.15 3.35 -12.85
C ASN A 33 21.15 4.18 -12.03
N LEU A 34 20.67 5.32 -12.53
CA LEU A 34 19.59 6.10 -11.94
C LEU A 34 18.27 5.32 -11.97
N ALA A 35 17.94 4.71 -13.12
CA ALA A 35 16.76 3.86 -13.29
C ALA A 35 16.82 2.55 -12.48
N THR A 36 18.02 2.03 -12.19
CA THR A 36 18.20 0.87 -11.29
C THR A 36 18.37 1.25 -9.82
N LYS A 37 18.79 2.49 -9.50
CA LYS A 37 18.71 3.04 -8.14
C LYS A 37 17.26 3.30 -7.73
N SER A 38 16.42 3.81 -8.64
CA SER A 38 14.98 3.93 -8.40
C SER A 38 14.30 2.56 -8.28
N ALA A 39 14.83 1.53 -8.95
CA ALA A 39 14.39 0.14 -8.78
C ALA A 39 14.68 -0.48 -7.39
N ARG A 40 15.37 0.23 -6.49
CA ARG A 40 15.52 -0.18 -5.07
C ARG A 40 14.40 0.31 -4.14
N TYR A 41 13.50 1.17 -4.61
CA TYR A 41 12.32 1.59 -3.85
C TYR A 41 11.07 1.09 -4.57
N SER A 42 10.63 -0.13 -4.24
CA SER A 42 9.27 -0.53 -4.57
C SER A 42 8.31 0.42 -3.87
N LEU A 43 7.39 1.03 -4.61
CA LEU A 43 6.36 1.88 -4.01
C LEU A 43 5.62 1.10 -2.91
N PRO A 44 5.34 1.71 -1.74
CA PRO A 44 4.59 1.06 -0.68
C PRO A 44 3.22 0.62 -1.19
N LYS A 45 2.91 -0.67 -1.00
CA LYS A 45 1.61 -1.22 -1.37
C LYS A 45 0.57 -0.91 -0.31
N VAL A 46 -0.57 -0.39 -0.73
CA VAL A 46 -1.71 -0.05 0.11
C VAL A 46 -2.93 -0.81 -0.39
N LEU A 47 -3.67 -1.44 0.52
CA LEU A 47 -4.98 -2.01 0.22
C LEU A 47 -6.05 -1.04 0.72
N SER A 48 -7.01 -0.67 -0.14
CA SER A 48 -8.17 0.14 0.23
C SER A 48 -9.44 -0.63 -0.08
N ILE A 49 -10.25 -0.88 0.96
CA ILE A 49 -11.44 -1.72 0.94
C ILE A 49 -12.65 -0.83 1.18
N ASP A 50 -13.45 -0.56 0.15
CA ASP A 50 -14.56 0.39 0.19
C ASP A 50 -15.49 0.11 -1.00
N ASP A 51 -16.79 -0.11 -0.82
CA ASP A 51 -17.71 -0.37 -1.95
C ASP A 51 -18.13 0.92 -2.68
N ASN A 52 -17.88 2.08 -2.07
CA ASN A 52 -18.23 3.36 -2.65
C ASN A 52 -17.17 3.85 -3.66
N LYS A 53 -17.55 3.88 -4.94
CA LYS A 53 -16.66 4.29 -6.04
C LYS A 53 -16.14 5.73 -5.94
N VAL A 54 -16.86 6.63 -5.27
CA VAL A 54 -16.38 8.00 -5.01
C VAL A 54 -15.26 7.96 -3.98
N CYS A 55 -15.44 7.23 -2.88
CA CYS A 55 -14.41 7.05 -1.86
C CYS A 55 -13.17 6.35 -2.43
N GLN A 56 -13.34 5.28 -3.22
CA GLN A 56 -12.22 4.63 -3.91
C GLN A 56 -11.42 5.62 -4.78
N LYS A 57 -12.10 6.46 -5.56
CA LYS A 57 -11.44 7.44 -6.42
C LYS A 57 -10.66 8.48 -5.61
N ILE A 58 -11.23 8.96 -4.50
CA ILE A 58 -10.57 9.89 -3.57
C ILE A 58 -9.33 9.25 -2.96
N ASN A 59 -9.47 8.04 -2.40
CA ASN A 59 -8.38 7.29 -1.78
C ASN A 59 -7.25 7.04 -2.79
N LEU A 60 -7.58 6.51 -3.97
CA LEU A 60 -6.63 6.26 -5.05
C LEU A 60 -5.85 7.54 -5.41
N THR A 61 -6.57 8.63 -5.68
CA THR A 61 -5.98 9.90 -6.10
C THR A 61 -4.98 10.42 -5.07
N HIS A 62 -5.36 10.45 -3.79
CA HIS A 62 -4.49 10.97 -2.74
C HIS A 62 -3.32 10.03 -2.43
N LEU A 63 -3.55 8.73 -2.34
CA LEU A 63 -2.51 7.75 -2.02
C LEU A 63 -1.46 7.62 -3.15
N GLU A 64 -1.88 7.61 -4.42
CA GLU A 64 -0.94 7.58 -5.56
C GLU A 64 -0.14 8.88 -5.65
N LYS A 65 -0.78 10.04 -5.40
CA LYS A 65 -0.08 11.33 -5.32
C LYS A 65 0.99 11.34 -4.22
N LEU A 66 0.77 10.59 -3.14
CA LEU A 66 1.72 10.40 -2.04
C LEU A 66 2.73 9.27 -2.30
N GLY A 67 2.76 8.70 -3.51
CA GLY A 67 3.77 7.71 -3.92
C GLY A 67 3.45 6.28 -3.51
N CYS A 68 2.18 5.94 -3.27
CA CYS A 68 1.76 4.56 -2.97
C CYS A 68 1.32 3.81 -4.23
N LEU A 69 1.49 2.49 -4.21
CA LEU A 69 0.81 1.59 -5.15
C LEU A 69 -0.48 1.10 -4.47
N VAL A 70 -1.63 1.47 -5.00
CA VAL A 70 -2.92 1.22 -4.36
C VAL A 70 -3.65 0.08 -5.04
N GLU A 71 -4.19 -0.84 -4.25
CA GLU A 71 -5.12 -1.86 -4.70
C GLU A 71 -6.49 -1.57 -4.08
N LEU A 72 -7.50 -1.45 -4.95
CA LEU A 72 -8.88 -1.18 -4.57
C LEU A 72 -9.67 -2.49 -4.63
N VAL A 73 -10.49 -2.73 -3.62
CA VAL A 73 -11.42 -3.85 -3.56
C VAL A 73 -12.76 -3.38 -3.00
N ASP A 74 -13.84 -4.02 -3.44
CA ASP A 74 -15.21 -3.60 -3.11
C ASP A 74 -15.79 -4.36 -1.91
N THR A 75 -15.23 -5.54 -1.61
CA THR A 75 -15.82 -6.51 -0.70
C THR A 75 -14.78 -7.13 0.22
N ALA A 76 -15.24 -7.67 1.36
CA ALA A 76 -14.37 -8.39 2.27
C ALA A 76 -13.82 -9.68 1.65
N ARG A 77 -14.62 -10.35 0.82
CA ARG A 77 -14.17 -11.52 0.06
C ARG A 77 -12.99 -11.19 -0.85
N GLU A 78 -13.09 -10.14 -1.66
CA GLU A 78 -11.98 -9.69 -2.51
C GLU A 78 -10.76 -9.31 -1.66
N ALA A 79 -10.97 -8.63 -0.52
CA ALA A 79 -9.88 -8.31 0.40
C ALA A 79 -9.13 -9.57 0.87
N LEU A 80 -9.84 -10.62 1.27
CA LEU A 80 -9.23 -11.89 1.69
C LEU A 80 -8.41 -12.54 0.58
N GLU A 81 -8.87 -12.48 -0.67
CA GLU A 81 -8.10 -12.98 -1.83
C GLU A 81 -6.79 -12.19 -2.04
N LYS A 82 -6.79 -10.89 -1.70
CA LYS A 82 -5.61 -10.02 -1.84
C LYS A 82 -4.64 -10.11 -0.67
N LEU A 83 -5.12 -10.40 0.53
CA LEU A 83 -4.32 -10.45 1.77
C LEU A 83 -3.30 -11.60 1.82
N VAL A 84 -3.22 -12.43 0.78
CA VAL A 84 -2.09 -13.36 0.54
C VAL A 84 -0.79 -12.62 0.19
N SER A 85 -0.88 -11.37 -0.24
CA SER A 85 0.27 -10.48 -0.52
C SER A 85 0.50 -9.50 0.63
N PRO A 86 1.75 -9.10 0.91
CA PRO A 86 2.04 -8.13 1.97
C PRO A 86 1.67 -6.69 1.55
N TYR A 87 1.00 -5.98 2.45
CA TYR A 87 0.72 -4.55 2.35
C TYR A 87 1.43 -3.77 3.47
N LYS A 88 1.69 -2.49 3.22
CA LYS A 88 2.25 -1.58 4.22
C LYS A 88 1.19 -1.01 5.15
N ILE A 89 -0.03 -0.85 4.66
CA ILE A 89 -1.17 -0.33 5.41
C ILE A 89 -2.46 -0.73 4.68
N ILE A 90 -3.55 -0.89 5.45
CA ILE A 90 -4.88 -1.23 4.96
C ILE A 90 -5.85 -0.12 5.38
N PHE A 91 -6.60 0.43 4.44
CA PHE A 91 -7.75 1.28 4.69
C PHE A 91 -9.02 0.45 4.51
N LEU A 92 -9.92 0.47 5.50
CA LEU A 92 -11.10 -0.39 5.54
C LEU A 92 -12.34 0.44 5.86
N ASP A 93 -13.34 0.43 4.99
CA ASP A 93 -14.64 0.99 5.33
C ASP A 93 -15.34 0.20 6.44
N VAL A 94 -16.10 0.88 7.29
CA VAL A 94 -16.97 0.25 8.30
C VAL A 94 -18.12 -0.53 7.65
N ASN A 95 -18.62 -0.03 6.51
CA ASN A 95 -19.75 -0.62 5.82
C ASN A 95 -19.26 -1.37 4.60
N LEU A 96 -19.20 -2.70 4.68
CA LEU A 96 -19.00 -3.55 3.51
C LEU A 96 -20.31 -4.27 3.15
N PRO A 97 -20.56 -4.54 1.86
CA PRO A 97 -21.82 -5.12 1.41
C PRO A 97 -21.95 -6.61 1.73
N ASP A 98 -20.83 -7.33 1.94
CA ASP A 98 -20.79 -8.78 2.06
C ASP A 98 -20.47 -9.31 3.47
N CYS A 99 -19.82 -8.52 4.33
CA CYS A 99 -19.67 -8.87 5.74
C CYS A 99 -19.45 -7.65 6.65
N SER A 100 -19.56 -7.86 7.97
CA SER A 100 -19.13 -6.84 8.94
C SER A 100 -17.60 -6.69 8.94
N SER A 101 -17.12 -5.45 8.97
CA SER A 101 -15.68 -5.14 9.04
C SER A 101 -15.02 -5.72 10.30
N ASP A 102 -15.75 -5.88 11.41
CA ASP A 102 -15.25 -6.56 12.62
C ASP A 102 -14.84 -8.01 12.35
N VAL A 103 -15.59 -8.71 11.49
CA VAL A 103 -15.29 -10.09 11.11
C VAL A 103 -14.00 -10.13 10.28
N LEU A 104 -13.87 -9.24 9.30
CA LEU A 104 -12.67 -9.16 8.47
C LEU A 104 -11.42 -8.82 9.31
N ILE A 105 -11.53 -7.86 10.23
CA ILE A 105 -10.43 -7.51 11.13
C ILE A 105 -10.03 -8.71 12.00
N ASN A 106 -11.00 -9.44 12.55
CA ASN A 106 -10.71 -10.64 13.34
C ASN A 106 -10.04 -11.74 12.51
N LEU A 107 -10.45 -11.93 11.25
CA LEU A 107 -9.78 -12.87 10.34
C LEU A 107 -8.33 -12.46 10.07
N ILE A 108 -8.06 -11.16 9.93
CA ILE A 108 -6.69 -10.64 9.73
C ILE A 108 -5.84 -10.81 10.99
N ARG A 109 -6.38 -10.46 12.16
CA ARG A 109 -5.62 -10.41 13.41
C ARG A 109 -5.40 -11.77 14.08
N ASN A 110 -6.33 -12.71 13.93
CA ASN A 110 -6.28 -14.00 14.63
C ASN A 110 -5.74 -15.16 13.77
N ASP A 111 -5.53 -14.94 12.47
CA ASP A 111 -4.87 -15.93 11.62
C ASP A 111 -3.34 -15.77 11.70
N GLU A 112 -2.68 -16.70 12.39
CA GLU A 112 -1.21 -16.73 12.52
C GLU A 112 -0.49 -16.90 11.18
N SER A 113 -1.16 -17.46 10.17
CA SER A 113 -0.60 -17.63 8.84
C SER A 113 -0.72 -16.39 7.96
N ASN A 114 -1.53 -15.41 8.39
CA ASN A 114 -1.76 -14.19 7.62
C ASN A 114 -0.55 -13.24 7.73
N ILE A 115 0.14 -13.03 6.60
CA ILE A 115 1.30 -12.12 6.50
C ILE A 115 0.97 -10.67 6.89
N ASN A 116 -0.30 -10.28 6.81
CA ASN A 116 -0.79 -8.95 7.15
C ASN A 116 -1.30 -8.84 8.59
N LYS A 117 -1.13 -9.87 9.44
CA LYS A 117 -1.57 -9.86 10.84
C LYS A 117 -1.08 -8.66 11.63
N GLY A 118 0.13 -8.17 11.36
CA GLY A 118 0.71 -6.97 12.00
C GLY A 118 0.55 -5.67 11.19
N THR A 119 -0.04 -5.72 10.00
CA THR A 119 -0.18 -4.55 9.12
C THR A 119 -1.12 -3.53 9.75
N PRO A 120 -0.78 -2.23 9.77
CA PRO A 120 -1.70 -1.21 10.27
C PRO A 120 -3.03 -1.21 9.52
N ILE A 121 -4.13 -1.22 10.27
CA ILE A 121 -5.49 -1.10 9.72
C ILE A 121 -6.06 0.24 10.17
N ILE A 122 -6.52 1.02 9.20
CA ILE A 122 -7.19 2.30 9.41
C ILE A 122 -8.64 2.12 8.98
N VAL A 123 -9.56 2.20 9.94
CA VAL A 123 -10.98 2.12 9.63
C VAL A 123 -11.50 3.49 9.22
N THR A 124 -12.38 3.52 8.22
CA THR A 124 -12.99 4.73 7.69
C THR A 124 -14.51 4.63 7.83
N SER A 125 -15.17 5.72 8.24
CA SER A 125 -16.61 5.69 8.51
C SER A 125 -17.26 7.02 8.10
N SER A 126 -18.53 7.00 7.69
CA SER A 126 -19.31 8.23 7.48
C SER A 126 -19.63 8.95 8.79
N TRP A 127 -19.53 8.27 9.93
CA TRP A 127 -19.79 8.84 11.24
C TRP A 127 -18.90 8.23 12.33
N LEU A 128 -18.47 9.05 13.29
CA LEU A 128 -17.60 8.63 14.37
C LEU A 128 -18.12 9.15 15.71
N ASN A 129 -18.24 8.23 16.67
CA ASN A 129 -18.39 8.54 18.08
C ASN A 129 -17.33 7.78 18.90
N GLU A 130 -17.20 8.13 20.18
CA GLU A 130 -16.21 7.50 21.07
C GLU A 130 -16.42 5.99 21.25
N SER A 131 -17.68 5.53 21.26
CA SER A 131 -17.99 4.11 21.41
C SER A 131 -17.52 3.28 20.20
N LEU A 132 -17.84 3.72 18.99
CA LEU A 132 -17.42 3.12 17.73
C LEU A 132 -15.91 3.08 17.62
N LYS A 133 -15.26 4.22 17.92
CA LYS A 133 -13.80 4.32 17.93
C LYS A 133 -13.20 3.28 18.89
N LYS A 134 -13.70 3.23 20.12
CA LYS A 134 -13.23 2.30 21.15
C LYS A 134 -13.43 0.84 20.74
N ASN A 135 -14.56 0.50 20.12
CA ASN A 135 -14.84 -0.86 19.67
C ASN A 135 -13.81 -1.33 18.63
N TYR A 136 -13.53 -0.51 17.62
CA TYR A 136 -12.53 -0.86 16.59
C TYR A 136 -11.11 -0.94 17.14
N LEU A 137 -10.72 -0.02 18.03
CA LEU A 137 -9.41 -0.07 18.69
C LEU A 137 -9.25 -1.36 19.52
N ASN A 138 -10.30 -1.81 20.23
CA ASN A 138 -10.25 -3.02 21.04
C ASN A 138 -10.06 -4.31 20.23
N ILE A 139 -10.44 -4.31 18.94
CA ILE A 139 -10.25 -5.47 18.05
C ILE A 139 -8.98 -5.37 17.19
N GLY A 140 -8.08 -4.44 17.52
CA GLY A 140 -6.75 -4.35 16.91
C GLY A 140 -6.64 -3.46 15.67
N VAL A 141 -7.59 -2.55 15.46
CA VAL A 141 -7.44 -1.43 14.51
C VAL A 141 -6.53 -0.37 15.10
N ASN A 142 -5.76 0.31 14.27
CA ASN A 142 -4.79 1.31 14.71
C ASN A 142 -5.43 2.70 14.85
N GLU A 143 -6.24 3.13 13.88
CA GLU A 143 -6.97 4.40 13.91
C GLU A 143 -8.33 4.32 13.20
N VAL A 144 -9.23 5.26 13.52
CA VAL A 144 -10.53 5.42 12.88
C VAL A 144 -10.69 6.85 12.38
N TYR A 145 -11.03 7.02 11.10
CA TYR A 145 -11.22 8.32 10.44
C TYR A 145 -12.64 8.51 9.91
N VAL A 146 -13.10 9.76 9.90
CA VAL A 146 -14.37 10.15 9.27
C VAL A 146 -14.13 10.45 7.79
N LYS A 147 -15.00 9.94 6.93
CA LYS A 147 -15.02 10.24 5.49
C LYS A 147 -15.62 11.64 5.23
N PRO A 148 -15.18 12.36 4.17
CA PRO A 148 -14.07 12.00 3.28
C PRO A 148 -12.71 12.27 3.95
N ILE A 149 -11.77 11.36 3.76
CA ILE A 149 -10.38 11.56 4.21
C ILE A 149 -9.70 12.50 3.21
N ILE A 150 -9.11 13.58 3.70
CA ILE A 150 -8.41 14.55 2.87
C ILE A 150 -6.92 14.18 2.74
N GLU A 151 -6.25 14.75 1.74
CA GLU A 151 -4.83 14.50 1.46
C GLU A 151 -3.91 14.66 2.70
N LEU A 152 -4.20 15.66 3.55
CA LEU A 152 -3.42 15.92 4.76
C LEU A 152 -3.52 14.77 5.78
N ASP A 153 -4.71 14.18 5.93
CA ASP A 153 -4.93 13.04 6.81
C ASP A 153 -4.20 11.80 6.28
N PHE A 154 -4.32 11.51 4.99
CA PHE A 154 -3.56 10.42 4.36
C PHE A 154 -2.06 10.59 4.57
N LYS A 155 -1.53 11.79 4.32
CA LYS A 155 -0.11 12.08 4.53
C LYS A 155 0.31 11.82 5.98
N LYS A 156 -0.46 12.33 6.94
CA LYS A 156 -0.20 12.13 8.37
C LYS A 156 -0.18 10.63 8.73
N ILE A 157 -1.21 9.89 8.34
CA ILE A 157 -1.33 8.45 8.59
C ILE A 157 -0.11 7.71 8.00
N LEU A 158 0.20 7.95 6.73
CA LEU A 158 1.30 7.26 6.05
C LEU A 158 2.66 7.56 6.71
N GLN A 159 2.88 8.78 7.20
CA GLN A 159 4.11 9.12 7.95
C GLN A 159 4.13 8.47 9.34
N THR A 160 3.02 8.48 10.07
CA THR A 160 2.88 7.86 11.40
C THR A 160 3.24 6.37 11.36
N TYR A 161 2.83 5.65 10.31
CA TYR A 161 3.11 4.22 10.15
C TYR A 161 4.35 3.92 9.30
N GLY A 162 5.17 4.93 8.97
CA GLY A 162 6.43 4.74 8.23
C GLY A 162 6.24 4.19 6.81
N VAL A 163 5.08 4.43 6.20
CA VAL A 163 4.77 4.05 4.82
C VAL A 163 5.47 5.00 3.84
N ILE A 164 5.54 6.28 4.19
CA ILE A 164 6.27 7.33 3.47
C ILE A 164 7.16 8.14 4.44
N VAL A 165 8.12 8.88 3.89
CA VAL A 165 9.02 9.79 4.62
C VAL A 165 8.44 11.20 4.68
#